data_AF-A0A7U7D0P7-F1
#
_entry.id   AF-A0A7U7D0P7-F1
#
_cell.length_a   1.000
_cell.length_b   1.000
_cell.length_c   1.000
_cell.angle_alpha   90.00
_cell.angle_beta   90.00
_cell.angle_gamma   90.00
#
_symmetry.space_group_name_H-M   'P 1'
#
loop_
_entity.id
_entity.type
_entity.pdbx_description
1 polymer ?
#
loop_
_entity_poly.entity_id
_entity_poly.type
_entity_poly.pdbx_seq_one_letter_code
_entity_poly.pdbx_strand_id
1 'polypeptide(L)'
;MDLKNYFETLCSPFTENKQLINSLWNELETRYSEKGRYYHNLFHLENMFHELEAVKVNISDFKAIAFSVFYHDIIYDATSKSNEEKSAARAEKRLGELHINNDKITIISQQILATKSHQKSDHKDTNYLLDADLSVLGKDFKTYLEYTQNIRKEYSIYPDFLYKPGRKKVLRHFLELESIFKTEYFKEKYEVQAKENIAAELELL
;
A
#
# COMPACT_ATOMS: atom_id res chain seq x y z
N MET A 1 -6.66 2.29 -14.65
CA MET A 1 -5.39 2.96 -15.04
C MET A 1 -4.51 1.90 -15.70
N ASP A 2 -3.76 2.19 -16.76
CA ASP A 2 -2.83 1.18 -17.31
C ASP A 2 -1.53 1.16 -16.48
N LEU A 3 -1.48 0.30 -15.47
CA LEU A 3 -0.34 0.17 -14.56
C LEU A 3 0.94 -0.24 -15.28
N LYS A 4 0.85 -1.07 -16.32
CA LYS A 4 2.01 -1.51 -17.08
C LYS A 4 2.64 -0.34 -17.80
N ASN A 5 1.86 0.38 -18.60
CA ASN A 5 2.34 1.55 -19.32
C ASN A 5 2.85 2.63 -18.35
N TYR A 6 2.20 2.78 -17.19
CA TYR A 6 2.66 3.69 -16.15
C TYR A 6 4.03 3.29 -15.58
N PHE A 7 4.23 2.01 -15.27
CA PHE A 7 5.51 1.50 -14.78
C PHE A 7 6.63 1.60 -15.82
N GLU A 8 6.34 1.30 -17.09
CA GLU A 8 7.27 1.47 -18.21
C GLU A 8 7.71 2.94 -18.34
N THR A 9 6.74 3.86 -18.29
CA THR A 9 7.00 5.31 -18.32
C THR A 9 7.84 5.75 -17.12
N LEU A 10 7.54 5.23 -15.92
CA LEU A 10 8.28 5.51 -14.69
C LEU A 10 9.76 5.07 -14.78
N CYS A 11 10.03 3.93 -15.42
CA CYS A 11 11.38 3.38 -15.56
C CYS A 11 12.19 4.01 -16.71
N SER A 12 11.53 4.47 -17.77
CA SER A 12 12.18 4.95 -19.01
C SER A 12 13.25 6.05 -18.83
N PRO A 13 13.19 6.96 -17.83
CA PRO A 13 14.27 7.93 -17.60
C PRO A 13 15.57 7.32 -17.05
N PHE A 14 15.53 6.08 -16.56
CA PHE A 14 16.65 5.44 -15.86
C PHE A 14 17.36 4.36 -16.70
N THR A 15 16.66 3.78 -17.70
CA THR A 15 17.23 2.78 -18.58
C THR A 15 16.52 2.72 -19.92
N GLU A 16 17.26 2.48 -21.00
CA GLU A 16 16.72 2.18 -22.33
C GLU A 16 16.49 0.67 -22.53
N ASN A 17 16.89 -0.16 -21.55
CA ASN A 17 16.77 -1.61 -21.64
C ASN A 17 15.31 -2.07 -21.44
N LYS A 18 14.56 -2.14 -22.55
CA LYS A 18 13.17 -2.61 -22.56
C LYS A 18 13.00 -4.04 -22.04
N GLN A 19 14.00 -4.90 -22.20
CA GLN A 19 13.92 -6.28 -21.68
C GLN A 19 13.95 -6.29 -20.15
N LEU A 20 14.80 -5.44 -19.55
CA LEU A 20 14.83 -5.25 -18.10
C LEU A 20 13.49 -4.72 -17.60
N ILE A 21 12.98 -3.62 -18.18
CA ILE A 21 11.70 -3.02 -17.77
C ILE A 21 10.56 -4.05 -17.84
N ASN A 22 10.46 -4.79 -18.95
CA ASN A 22 9.45 -5.85 -19.11
C ASN A 22 9.62 -6.97 -18.06
N SER A 23 10.86 -7.36 -17.76
CA SER A 23 11.11 -8.39 -16.73
C SER A 23 10.69 -7.91 -15.34
N LEU A 24 10.92 -6.65 -15.00
CA LEU A 24 10.51 -6.06 -13.72
C LEU A 24 8.98 -5.94 -13.63
N TRP A 25 8.32 -5.52 -14.71
CA TRP A 25 6.86 -5.49 -14.79
C TRP A 25 6.25 -6.88 -14.64
N ASN A 26 6.74 -7.86 -15.40
CA ASN A 26 6.23 -9.23 -15.34
C ASN A 26 6.36 -9.81 -13.92
N GLU A 27 7.41 -9.45 -13.19
CA GLU A 27 7.52 -9.81 -11.78
C GLU A 27 6.41 -9.19 -10.95
N LEU A 28 6.22 -7.86 -11.03
CA LEU A 28 5.15 -7.15 -10.31
C LEU A 28 3.79 -7.79 -10.61
N GLU A 29 3.44 -7.90 -11.89
CA GLU A 29 2.17 -8.48 -12.34
C GLU A 29 1.98 -9.91 -11.82
N THR A 30 3.02 -10.76 -11.90
CA THR A 30 2.96 -12.12 -11.36
C THR A 30 2.69 -12.13 -9.86
N ARG A 31 3.42 -11.30 -9.09
CA ARG A 31 3.29 -11.24 -7.63
C ARG A 31 1.93 -10.75 -7.20
N TYR A 32 1.44 -9.63 -7.75
CA TYR A 32 0.14 -9.09 -7.39
C TYR A 32 -1.04 -9.91 -7.94
N SER A 33 -0.78 -10.87 -8.84
CA SER A 33 -1.78 -11.83 -9.35
C SER A 33 -1.69 -13.21 -8.68
N GLU A 34 -0.85 -13.39 -7.65
CA GLU A 34 -0.72 -14.65 -6.92
C GLU A 34 -2.06 -15.08 -6.31
N LYS A 35 -2.35 -16.38 -6.38
CA LYS A 35 -3.55 -16.96 -5.76
C LYS A 35 -3.54 -16.66 -4.26
N GLY A 36 -4.64 -16.10 -3.76
CA GLY A 36 -4.80 -15.77 -2.35
C GLY A 36 -4.66 -14.27 -2.05
N ARG A 37 -4.25 -13.45 -3.02
CA ARG A 37 -4.31 -11.98 -2.93
C ARG A 37 -5.67 -11.49 -3.43
N TYR A 38 -6.59 -11.26 -2.50
CA TYR A 38 -7.94 -10.77 -2.81
C TYR A 38 -8.06 -9.25 -2.68
N TYR A 39 -7.26 -8.65 -1.79
CA TYR A 39 -7.16 -7.21 -1.61
C TYR A 39 -5.80 -6.70 -2.10
N HIS A 40 -4.68 -7.29 -1.67
CA HIS A 40 -3.33 -6.81 -1.98
C HIS A 40 -2.88 -7.24 -3.39
N ASN A 41 -3.59 -6.75 -4.41
CA ASN A 41 -3.45 -7.08 -5.82
C ASN A 41 -3.29 -5.81 -6.69
N LEU A 42 -3.30 -5.95 -8.02
CA LEU A 42 -3.13 -4.81 -8.94
C LEU A 42 -4.22 -3.74 -8.78
N PHE A 43 -5.46 -4.12 -8.41
CA PHE A 43 -6.53 -3.16 -8.19
C PHE A 43 -6.26 -2.25 -6.98
N HIS A 44 -5.60 -2.77 -5.93
CA HIS A 44 -5.13 -1.96 -4.81
C HIS A 44 -4.14 -0.88 -5.28
N LEU A 45 -3.17 -1.24 -6.13
CA LEU A 45 -2.23 -0.26 -6.68
C LEU A 45 -2.94 0.83 -7.49
N GLU A 46 -3.92 0.46 -8.32
CA GLU A 46 -4.73 1.44 -9.07
C GLU A 46 -5.47 2.41 -8.14
N ASN A 47 -6.04 1.91 -7.04
CA ASN A 47 -6.72 2.74 -6.05
C ASN A 47 -5.74 3.70 -5.36
N MET A 48 -4.56 3.22 -4.97
CA MET A 48 -3.53 4.08 -4.37
C MET A 48 -3.11 5.21 -5.33
N PHE A 49 -2.85 4.89 -6.60
CA PHE A 49 -2.52 5.91 -7.60
C PHE A 49 -3.66 6.91 -7.82
N HIS A 50 -4.91 6.45 -7.82
CA HIS A 50 -6.07 7.32 -7.94
C HIS A 50 -6.14 8.34 -6.79
N GLU A 51 -5.90 7.91 -5.55
CA GLU A 51 -5.87 8.82 -4.40
C GLU A 51 -4.70 9.79 -4.44
N LEU A 52 -3.52 9.31 -4.84
CA LEU A 52 -2.30 10.10 -4.89
C LEU A 52 -2.33 11.18 -5.98
N GLU A 53 -3.05 10.98 -7.09
CA GLU A 53 -3.14 11.98 -8.16
C GLU A 53 -3.76 13.29 -7.65
N ALA A 54 -4.73 13.22 -6.73
CA ALA A 54 -5.38 14.40 -6.17
C ALA A 54 -4.46 15.26 -5.28
N VAL A 55 -3.38 14.67 -4.73
CA VAL A 55 -2.41 15.33 -3.85
C VAL A 55 -1.03 15.47 -4.48
N LYS A 56 -0.87 15.09 -5.76
CA LYS A 56 0.40 15.04 -6.47
C LYS A 56 1.20 16.35 -6.43
N VAL A 57 0.51 17.49 -6.48
CA VAL A 57 1.12 18.82 -6.40
C VAL A 57 1.77 19.11 -5.03
N ASN A 58 1.40 18.36 -4.00
CA ASN A 58 1.92 18.49 -2.64
C ASN A 58 3.06 17.49 -2.35
N ILE A 59 3.34 16.57 -3.27
CA ILE A 59 4.36 15.52 -3.13
C ILE A 59 5.63 16.01 -3.82
N SER A 60 6.74 16.05 -3.08
CA SER A 60 8.00 16.56 -3.60
C SER A 60 8.67 15.63 -4.62
N ASP A 61 8.62 14.31 -4.41
CA ASP A 61 9.11 13.30 -5.34
C ASP A 61 8.06 12.22 -5.62
N PHE A 62 7.15 12.51 -6.56
CA PHE A 62 6.11 11.57 -6.95
C PHE A 62 6.67 10.29 -7.59
N LYS A 63 7.87 10.32 -8.18
CA LYS A 63 8.49 9.11 -8.75
C LYS A 63 8.91 8.15 -7.65
N ALA A 64 9.47 8.66 -6.55
CA ALA A 64 9.79 7.86 -5.39
C ALA A 64 8.52 7.21 -4.80
N ILE A 65 7.46 8.00 -4.61
CA ILE A 65 6.16 7.47 -4.15
C ILE A 65 5.62 6.41 -5.10
N ALA A 66 5.68 6.63 -6.42
CA ALA A 66 5.21 5.67 -7.40
C ALA A 66 5.96 4.32 -7.32
N PHE A 67 7.29 4.35 -7.15
CA PHE A 67 8.05 3.11 -6.92
C PHE A 67 7.65 2.45 -5.60
N SER A 68 7.47 3.22 -4.52
CA SER A 68 6.99 2.69 -3.24
C SER A 68 5.62 2.03 -3.37
N VAL A 69 4.68 2.62 -4.11
CA VAL A 69 3.37 2.00 -4.42
C VAL A 69 3.57 0.67 -5.11
N PHE A 70 4.36 0.58 -6.18
CA PHE A 70 4.58 -0.70 -6.87
C PHE A 70 5.22 -1.76 -5.99
N TYR A 71 6.12 -1.38 -5.08
CA TYR A 71 6.91 -2.36 -4.34
C TYR A 71 6.46 -2.64 -2.90
N HIS A 72 5.58 -1.85 -2.28
CA HIS A 72 5.29 -1.99 -0.83
C HIS A 72 4.79 -3.39 -0.43
N ASP A 73 3.93 -3.99 -1.25
CA ASP A 73 3.37 -5.34 -1.02
C ASP A 73 3.78 -6.35 -2.10
N ILE A 74 4.93 -6.11 -2.76
CA ILE A 74 5.41 -7.07 -3.77
C ILE A 74 5.63 -8.46 -3.15
N ILE A 75 6.09 -8.52 -1.90
CA ILE A 75 6.11 -9.73 -1.08
C ILE A 75 4.94 -9.66 -0.10
N TYR A 76 4.01 -10.61 -0.20
CA TYR A 76 2.86 -10.69 0.68
C TYR A 76 2.56 -12.13 1.09
N ASP A 77 2.52 -12.35 2.40
CA ASP A 77 2.05 -13.56 3.06
C ASP A 77 1.30 -13.14 4.33
N ALA A 78 0.00 -13.42 4.38
CA ALA A 78 -0.88 -13.03 5.49
C ALA A 78 -0.44 -13.61 6.85
N THR A 79 0.43 -14.63 6.87
CA THR A 79 0.96 -15.24 8.10
C THR A 79 2.31 -14.65 8.53
N SER A 80 2.94 -13.84 7.68
CA SER A 80 4.27 -13.30 7.90
C SER A 80 4.24 -11.89 8.49
N LYS A 81 5.18 -11.61 9.41
CA LYS A 81 5.43 -10.26 9.95
C LYS A 81 6.63 -9.57 9.28
N SER A 82 7.08 -10.08 8.14
CA SER A 82 8.31 -9.65 7.47
C SER A 82 8.07 -9.20 6.02
N ASN A 83 6.80 -8.96 5.66
CA ASN A 83 6.42 -8.65 4.30
C ASN A 83 7.06 -7.34 3.86
N GLU A 84 6.95 -6.30 4.69
CA GLU A 84 7.45 -4.96 4.39
C GLU A 84 8.98 -4.94 4.32
N GLU A 85 9.68 -5.62 5.22
CA GLU A 85 11.14 -5.75 5.16
C GLU A 85 11.60 -6.48 3.88
N LYS A 86 10.91 -7.55 3.49
CA LYS A 86 11.24 -8.31 2.27
C LYS A 86 10.88 -7.54 1.00
N SER A 87 9.77 -6.81 1.01
CA SER A 87 9.35 -5.92 -0.07
C SER A 87 10.33 -4.77 -0.25
N ALA A 88 10.78 -4.13 0.83
CA ALA A 88 11.80 -3.09 0.82
C ALA A 88 13.12 -3.62 0.24
N ALA A 89 13.62 -4.77 0.73
CA ALA A 89 14.83 -5.40 0.20
C ALA A 89 14.68 -5.78 -1.29
N ARG A 90 13.47 -6.16 -1.71
CA ARG A 90 13.17 -6.45 -3.13
C ARG A 90 13.21 -5.18 -3.97
N ALA A 91 12.63 -4.08 -3.48
CA ALA A 91 12.68 -2.78 -4.12
C ALA A 91 14.14 -2.32 -4.29
N GLU A 92 14.95 -2.35 -3.24
CA GLU A 92 16.36 -1.95 -3.28
C GLU A 92 17.12 -2.68 -4.39
N LYS A 93 16.94 -4.00 -4.49
CA LYS A 93 17.56 -4.80 -5.55
C LYS A 93 17.12 -4.34 -6.94
N ARG A 94 15.81 -4.21 -7.19
CA ARG A 94 15.28 -3.90 -8.54
C ARG A 94 15.57 -2.47 -8.97
N LEU A 95 15.51 -1.52 -8.04
CA LEU A 95 15.83 -0.13 -8.30
C LEU A 95 17.34 0.07 -8.53
N GLY A 96 18.18 -0.76 -7.88
CA GLY A 96 19.62 -0.83 -8.17
C GLY A 96 19.91 -1.35 -9.58
N GLU A 97 19.16 -2.33 -10.07
CA GLU A 97 19.23 -2.81 -11.47
C GLU A 97 18.83 -1.73 -12.49
N LEU A 98 17.98 -0.77 -12.08
CA LEU A 98 17.63 0.42 -12.86
C LEU A 98 18.64 1.56 -12.73
N HIS A 99 19.73 1.40 -11.96
CA HIS A 99 20.72 2.45 -11.69
C HIS A 99 20.12 3.73 -11.05
N ILE A 100 19.04 3.58 -10.29
CA ILE A 100 18.48 4.68 -9.50
C ILE A 100 19.48 5.05 -8.40
N ASN A 101 19.62 6.35 -8.12
CA ASN A 101 20.52 6.85 -7.09
C ASN A 101 20.21 6.24 -5.71
N ASN A 102 21.25 5.84 -4.97
CA ASN A 102 21.13 5.15 -3.68
C ASN A 102 20.33 5.96 -2.64
N ASP A 103 20.48 7.29 -2.58
CA ASP A 103 19.73 8.12 -1.63
C ASP A 103 18.22 8.00 -1.88
N LYS A 104 17.82 7.94 -3.16
CA LYS A 104 16.42 7.73 -3.56
C LYS A 104 15.94 6.31 -3.23
N ILE A 105 16.79 5.30 -3.45
CA ILE A 105 16.48 3.91 -3.07
C ILE A 105 16.26 3.81 -1.56
N THR A 106 17.09 4.47 -0.75
CA THR A 106 16.92 4.51 0.72
C THR A 106 15.59 5.14 1.12
N ILE A 107 15.19 6.25 0.49
CA ILE A 107 13.89 6.88 0.76
C ILE A 107 12.73 5.93 0.41
N ILE A 108 12.78 5.25 -0.75
CA ILE A 108 11.75 4.30 -1.18
C ILE A 108 11.67 3.11 -0.22
N SER A 109 12.82 2.56 0.19
CA SER A 109 12.90 1.49 1.18
C SER A 109 12.26 1.90 2.51
N GLN A 110 12.59 3.10 3.02
CA GLN A 110 12.00 3.64 4.25
C GLN A 110 10.49 3.89 4.12
N GLN A 111 10.03 4.33 2.96
CA GLN A 111 8.60 4.50 2.66
C GLN A 111 7.85 3.17 2.74
N ILE A 112 8.39 2.11 2.14
CA ILE A 112 7.82 0.76 2.21
C ILE A 112 7.82 0.25 3.65
N LEU A 113 8.93 0.40 4.38
CA LEU A 113 8.99 -0.03 5.79
C LEU A 113 7.96 0.69 6.68
N ALA A 114 7.64 1.95 6.36
CA ALA A 114 6.66 2.72 7.13
C ALA A 114 5.23 2.16 7.03
N THR A 115 4.88 1.45 5.94
CA THR A 115 3.55 0.83 5.77
C THR A 115 3.30 -0.30 6.77
N LYS A 116 4.32 -0.78 7.47
CA LYS A 116 4.15 -1.81 8.50
C LYS A 116 3.35 -1.35 9.72
N SER A 117 3.53 -0.09 10.10
CA SER A 117 2.97 0.47 11.34
C SER A 117 1.98 1.61 11.10
N HIS A 118 2.00 2.18 9.89
CA HIS A 118 1.26 3.38 9.51
C HIS A 118 1.38 4.52 10.53
N GLN A 119 2.52 4.62 11.22
CA GLN A 119 2.82 5.74 12.09
C GLN A 119 3.20 6.98 11.26
N LYS A 120 2.92 8.17 11.79
CA LYS A 120 3.29 9.42 11.14
C LYS A 120 4.81 9.47 10.94
N SER A 121 5.23 9.72 9.71
CA SER A 121 6.65 9.85 9.35
C SER A 121 7.08 11.30 9.40
N ASP A 122 8.35 11.54 9.75
CA ASP A 122 8.99 12.86 9.62
C ASP A 122 9.18 13.25 8.14
N HIS A 123 9.27 12.25 7.24
CA HIS A 123 9.33 12.50 5.81
C HIS A 123 7.92 12.76 5.27
N LYS A 124 7.68 14.01 4.84
CA LYS A 124 6.34 14.48 4.43
C LYS A 124 5.68 13.61 3.37
N ASP A 125 6.39 13.28 2.29
CA ASP A 125 5.82 12.49 1.19
C ASP A 125 5.38 11.08 1.63
N THR A 126 6.08 10.49 2.61
CA THR A 126 5.74 9.16 3.13
C THR A 126 4.35 9.15 3.72
N ASN A 127 3.92 10.24 4.35
CA ASN A 127 2.57 10.34 4.92
C ASN A 127 1.47 10.26 3.85
N TYR A 128 1.72 10.75 2.62
CA TYR A 128 0.77 10.58 1.52
C TYR A 128 0.68 9.13 1.04
N LEU A 129 1.79 8.39 1.03
CA LEU A 129 1.79 6.95 0.74
C LEU A 129 0.95 6.19 1.77
N LEU A 130 1.21 6.43 3.07
CA LEU A 130 0.48 5.78 4.17
C LEU A 130 -1.01 6.09 4.11
N ASP A 131 -1.38 7.33 3.80
CA ASP A 131 -2.78 7.73 3.69
C ASP A 131 -3.48 7.12 2.47
N ALA A 132 -2.79 7.03 1.33
CA ALA A 132 -3.31 6.38 0.14
C ALA A 132 -3.55 4.87 0.38
N ASP A 133 -2.63 4.21 1.08
CA ASP A 133 -2.75 2.79 1.44
C ASP A 133 -3.95 2.52 2.37
N LEU A 134 -4.18 3.42 3.34
CA LEU A 134 -5.31 3.32 4.27
C LEU A 134 -6.62 3.91 3.74
N SER A 135 -6.64 4.50 2.56
CA SER A 135 -7.79 5.25 2.02
C SER A 135 -9.08 4.41 1.92
N VAL A 136 -8.95 3.08 1.75
CA VAL A 136 -10.08 2.14 1.72
C VAL A 136 -10.93 2.22 3.00
N LEU A 137 -10.30 2.54 4.14
CA LEU A 137 -10.99 2.62 5.42
C LEU A 137 -12.06 3.71 5.40
N GLY A 138 -11.83 4.82 4.71
CA GLY A 138 -12.76 5.95 4.62
C GLY A 138 -13.69 5.94 3.40
N LYS A 139 -13.74 4.84 2.64
CA LYS A 139 -14.68 4.73 1.50
C LYS A 139 -16.12 4.56 1.98
N ASP A 140 -17.08 4.64 1.07
CA ASP A 140 -18.46 4.32 1.39
C ASP A 140 -18.57 2.88 1.92
N PHE A 141 -19.59 2.64 2.75
CA PHE A 141 -19.71 1.40 3.51
C PHE A 141 -19.77 0.15 2.62
N LYS A 142 -20.30 0.25 1.38
CA LYS A 142 -20.35 -0.89 0.47
C LYS A 142 -18.95 -1.27 0.01
N THR A 143 -18.14 -0.31 -0.46
CA THR A 143 -16.74 -0.57 -0.83
C THR A 143 -15.92 -1.05 0.37
N TYR A 144 -16.16 -0.49 1.56
CA TYR A 144 -15.50 -0.95 2.77
C TYR A 144 -15.86 -2.41 3.12
N LEU A 145 -17.12 -2.82 3.00
CA LEU A 145 -17.54 -4.22 3.21
C LEU A 145 -16.88 -5.18 2.20
N GLU A 146 -16.75 -4.79 0.93
CA GLU A 146 -16.03 -5.59 -0.06
C GLU A 146 -14.56 -5.77 0.33
N TYR A 147 -13.93 -4.71 0.84
CA TYR A 147 -12.59 -4.77 1.43
C TYR A 147 -12.51 -5.76 2.60
N THR A 148 -13.40 -5.68 3.59
CA THR A 148 -13.34 -6.58 4.76
C THR A 148 -13.54 -8.04 4.37
N GLN A 149 -14.41 -8.31 3.39
CA GLN A 149 -14.61 -9.65 2.82
C GLN A 149 -13.35 -10.16 2.11
N ASN A 150 -12.67 -9.31 1.33
CA ASN A 150 -11.44 -9.68 0.66
C ASN A 150 -10.32 -9.96 1.67
N ILE A 151 -10.14 -9.11 2.68
CA ILE A 151 -9.20 -9.38 3.79
C ILE A 151 -9.55 -10.70 4.49
N ARG A 152 -10.82 -10.98 4.78
CA ARG A 152 -11.23 -12.25 5.39
C ARG A 152 -10.80 -13.46 4.54
N LYS A 153 -10.86 -13.36 3.20
CA LYS A 153 -10.42 -14.42 2.28
C LYS A 153 -8.90 -14.62 2.30
N GLU A 154 -8.11 -13.54 2.40
CA GLU A 154 -6.64 -13.65 2.51
C GLU A 154 -6.22 -14.35 3.80
N TYR A 155 -6.95 -14.11 4.89
CA TYR A 155 -6.75 -14.77 6.19
C TYR A 155 -7.58 -16.05 6.36
N SER A 156 -8.04 -16.67 5.27
CA SER A 156 -8.90 -17.87 5.30
C SER A 156 -8.27 -19.08 5.99
N ILE A 157 -6.94 -19.13 6.09
CA ILE A 157 -6.22 -20.16 6.86
C ILE A 157 -6.56 -20.15 8.35
N TYR A 158 -6.93 -18.98 8.90
CA TYR A 158 -7.31 -18.86 10.29
C TYR A 158 -8.81 -19.07 10.48
N PRO A 159 -9.23 -19.96 11.41
CA PRO A 159 -10.63 -20.05 11.80
C PRO A 159 -11.09 -18.78 12.52
N ASP A 160 -12.40 -18.54 12.52
CA ASP A 160 -12.99 -17.30 13.03
C ASP A 160 -12.61 -16.97 14.47
N PHE A 161 -12.48 -17.97 15.34
CA PHE A 161 -12.11 -17.75 16.74
C PHE A 161 -10.67 -17.25 16.93
N LEU A 162 -9.79 -17.42 15.93
CA LEU A 162 -8.45 -16.82 15.90
C LEU A 162 -8.43 -15.51 15.10
N TYR A 163 -9.13 -15.49 13.95
CA TYR A 163 -9.16 -14.32 13.07
C TYR A 163 -9.83 -13.11 13.74
N LYS A 164 -11.03 -13.29 14.29
CA LYS A 164 -11.86 -12.18 14.82
C LYS A 164 -11.14 -11.40 15.93
N PRO A 165 -10.55 -12.02 16.96
CA PRO A 165 -9.78 -11.27 17.97
C PRO A 165 -8.59 -10.51 17.38
N GLY A 166 -7.86 -11.11 16.44
CA GLY A 166 -6.74 -10.48 15.75
C GLY A 166 -7.17 -9.27 14.94
N ARG A 167 -8.24 -9.40 14.14
CA ARG A 167 -8.81 -8.30 13.36
C ARG A 167 -9.32 -7.17 14.25
N LYS A 168 -10.06 -7.49 15.33
CA LYS A 168 -10.51 -6.50 16.32
C LYS A 168 -9.34 -5.73 16.93
N LYS A 169 -8.20 -6.38 17.18
CA LYS A 169 -7.00 -5.72 17.71
C LYS A 169 -6.45 -4.68 16.72
N VAL A 170 -6.36 -5.03 15.43
CA VAL A 170 -5.90 -4.10 14.38
C VAL A 170 -6.86 -2.90 14.25
N LEU A 171 -8.16 -3.15 14.22
CA LEU A 171 -9.18 -2.12 14.11
C LEU A 171 -9.17 -1.15 15.31
N ARG A 172 -9.05 -1.67 16.53
CA ARG A 172 -8.92 -0.85 17.73
C ARG A 172 -7.63 -0.04 17.74
N HIS A 173 -6.54 -0.61 17.26
CA HIS A 173 -5.28 0.13 17.13
C HIS A 173 -5.44 1.39 16.27
N PHE A 174 -6.17 1.30 15.14
CA PHE A 174 -6.45 2.49 14.32
C PHE A 174 -7.31 3.53 15.04
N LEU A 175 -8.30 3.11 15.85
CA LEU A 175 -9.11 4.04 16.64
C LEU A 175 -8.36 4.67 17.83
N GLU A 176 -7.27 4.06 18.28
CA GLU A 176 -6.39 4.58 19.33
C GLU A 176 -5.41 5.64 18.82
N LEU A 177 -5.21 5.74 17.51
CA LEU A 177 -4.40 6.80 16.91
C LEU A 177 -5.08 8.16 17.09
N GLU A 178 -4.30 9.22 17.27
CA GLU A 178 -4.82 10.60 17.25
C GLU A 178 -5.58 10.89 15.95
N SER A 179 -5.02 10.43 14.83
CA SER A 179 -5.68 10.39 13.54
C SER A 179 -5.26 9.17 12.72
N ILE A 180 -6.24 8.56 12.03
CA ILE A 180 -6.01 7.43 11.11
C ILE A 180 -5.19 7.94 9.91
N PHE A 181 -5.57 9.09 9.36
CA PHE A 181 -4.84 9.74 8.26
C PHE A 181 -3.85 10.78 8.79
N LYS A 182 -2.75 10.98 8.09
CA LYS A 182 -1.57 11.75 8.54
C LYS A 182 -1.55 13.15 7.95
N THR A 183 -2.06 13.31 6.74
CA THR A 183 -2.13 14.57 5.99
C THR A 183 -3.52 15.18 6.08
N GLU A 184 -3.59 16.51 6.10
CA GLU A 184 -4.87 17.24 6.28
C GLU A 184 -5.89 16.88 5.20
N TYR A 185 -5.47 16.77 3.94
CA TYR A 185 -6.35 16.40 2.83
C TYR A 185 -7.06 15.05 3.07
N PHE A 186 -6.32 14.01 3.47
CA PHE A 186 -6.93 12.70 3.71
C PHE A 186 -7.74 12.65 5.01
N LYS A 187 -7.34 13.41 6.03
CA LYS A 187 -8.14 13.55 7.26
C LYS A 187 -9.51 14.15 6.97
N GLU A 188 -9.54 15.29 6.27
CA GLU A 188 -10.79 15.98 5.89
C GLU A 188 -11.67 15.07 5.03
N LYS A 189 -11.05 14.31 4.11
CA LYS A 189 -11.77 13.46 3.16
C LYS A 189 -12.30 12.16 3.78
N TYR A 190 -11.58 11.55 4.72
CA TYR A 190 -11.79 10.15 5.08
C TYR A 190 -11.87 9.84 6.57
N GLU A 191 -11.39 10.69 7.47
CA GLU A 191 -11.23 10.35 8.90
C GLU A 191 -12.56 9.97 9.57
N VAL A 192 -13.61 10.76 9.32
CA VAL A 192 -14.94 10.53 9.91
C VAL A 192 -15.51 9.20 9.42
N GLN A 193 -15.56 9.01 8.10
CA GLN A 193 -16.09 7.78 7.49
C GLN A 193 -15.28 6.55 7.90
N ALA A 194 -13.96 6.67 8.03
CA ALA A 194 -13.11 5.58 8.47
C ALA A 194 -13.41 5.13 9.90
N LYS A 195 -13.64 6.08 10.82
CA LYS A 195 -14.03 5.75 12.20
C LYS A 195 -15.39 5.08 12.26
N GLU A 196 -16.37 5.54 11.47
CA GLU A 196 -17.70 4.92 11.37
C GLU A 196 -17.62 3.50 10.82
N ASN A 197 -16.88 3.30 9.72
CA ASN A 197 -16.68 1.99 9.10
C ASN A 197 -16.01 1.00 10.05
N ILE A 198 -14.94 1.42 10.73
CA ILE A 198 -14.22 0.58 11.69
C ILE A 198 -15.12 0.22 12.88
N ALA A 199 -15.88 1.18 13.41
CA ALA A 199 -16.84 0.92 14.49
C ALA A 199 -17.91 -0.10 14.06
N ALA A 200 -18.43 0.04 12.83
CA ALA A 200 -19.39 -0.92 12.28
C ALA A 200 -18.77 -2.32 12.10
N GLU A 201 -17.54 -2.45 11.58
CA GLU A 201 -16.87 -3.76 11.47
C GLU A 201 -16.66 -4.41 12.84
N LEU A 202 -16.32 -3.63 13.87
CA LEU A 202 -16.12 -4.13 15.23
C LEU A 202 -17.37 -4.80 15.83
N GLU A 203 -18.56 -4.29 15.51
CA GLU A 203 -19.85 -4.85 15.95
C GLU A 203 -20.24 -6.11 15.13
N LEU A 204 -19.78 -6.22 13.88
CA LEU A 204 -20.06 -7.36 13.01
C LEU A 204 -19.14 -8.57 13.29
N LEU A 205 -17.94 -8.35 13.84
CA LEU A 205 -16.97 -9.39 14.17
C LEU A 205 -17.34 -10.12 15.47
#